data_AF-A0A1G0MT46-F1
#
_entry.id   AF-A0A1G0MT46-F1
#
_cell.length_a   1.000
_cell.length_b   1.000
_cell.length_c   1.000
_cell.angle_alpha   90.00
_cell.angle_beta   90.00
_cell.angle_gamma   90.00
#
_symmetry.space_group_name_H-M   'P 1'
#
loop_
_entity.id
_entity.type
_entity.pdbx_description
1 polymer ?
#
loop_
_entity_poly.entity_id
_entity_poly.type
_entity_poly.pdbx_seq_one_letter_code
_entity_poly.pdbx_strand_id
1 'polypeptide(L)' 'MSNDLWSVILIIGLIGWIFSSIMLMLKAFPQKDVFVAASGIRWGSAGVISFLIWVVGMLNA' A
#
# COMPACT_ATOMS: atom_id res chain seq x y z
N MET A 1 -14.86 21.07 -0.64
CA MET A 1 -14.35 20.57 -1.94
C MET A 1 -12.89 20.12 -1.87
N SER A 2 -11.89 20.96 -1.52
CA SER A 2 -10.49 20.49 -1.42
C SER A 2 -10.30 19.44 -0.31
N ASN A 3 -10.91 19.66 0.86
CA ASN A 3 -10.81 18.73 2.00
C ASN A 3 -11.48 17.39 1.71
N ASP A 4 -12.56 17.39 0.92
CA ASP A 4 -13.25 16.16 0.50
C ASP A 4 -12.36 15.33 -0.44
N LEU A 5 -11.65 16.00 -1.37
CA LEU A 5 -10.70 15.34 -2.27
C LEU A 5 -9.54 14.71 -1.49
N TRP A 6 -8.95 15.45 -0.55
CA TRP A 6 -7.85 14.96 0.29
C TRP A 6 -8.28 13.82 1.21
N SER A 7 -9.49 13.87 1.75
CA SER A 7 -10.09 12.76 2.51
C SER A 7 -10.23 11.50 1.67
N VAL A 8 -10.64 11.62 0.40
CA VAL A 8 -10.71 10.48 -0.53
C VAL A 8 -9.31 9.92 -0.83
N ILE A 9 -8.33 10.78 -1.08
CA ILE A 9 -6.93 10.38 -1.33
C ILE A 9 -6.36 9.64 -0.11
N LEU A 10 -6.65 10.13 1.09
CA LEU A 10 -6.26 9.50 2.35
C LEU A 10 -6.84 8.09 2.44
N ILE A 11 -8.15 7.91 2.22
CA ILE A 11 -8.80 6.60 2.30
C ILE A 11 -8.25 5.64 1.24
N ILE A 12 -8.05 6.11 0.00
CA ILE A 12 -7.49 5.29 -1.08
C ILE A 12 -6.04 4.87 -0.77
N GLY A 13 -5.22 5.79 -0.26
CA GLY A 13 -3.85 5.49 0.15
C GLY A 13 -3.81 4.42 1.24
N LEU A 14 -4.68 4.53 2.25
CA LEU A 14 -4.79 3.56 3.34
C LEU A 14 -5.22 2.18 2.83
N ILE A 15 -6.28 2.11 2.02
CA ILE A 15 -6.78 0.85 1.46
C ILE A 15 -5.73 0.21 0.55
N GLY A 16 -5.06 1.00 -0.29
CA GLY A 16 -3.96 0.53 -1.14
C GLY A 16 -2.81 -0.04 -0.32
N TRP A 17 -2.46 0.61 0.79
CA TRP A 17 -1.42 0.15 1.69
C TRP A 17 -1.80 -1.17 2.38
N ILE A 18 -3.03 -1.30 2.87
CA ILE A 18 -3.53 -2.56 3.45
C ILE A 18 -3.52 -3.67 2.40
N PHE A 19 -4.07 -3.42 1.21
CA PHE A 19 -4.16 -4.42 0.15
C PHE A 19 -2.78 -4.89 -0.33
N SER A 20 -1.84 -3.96 -0.52
CA SER A 20 -0.47 -4.29 -0.88
C SER A 20 0.24 -5.10 0.20
N SER A 21 0.00 -4.81 1.48
CA SER A 21 0.56 -5.55 2.61
C SER A 21 0.02 -6.99 2.66
N ILE A 22 -1.29 -7.17 2.46
CA ILE A 22 -1.92 -8.50 2.37
C ILE A 22 -1.35 -9.28 1.18
N MET A 23 -1.29 -8.65 0.00
CA MET A 23 -0.75 -9.29 -1.19
C MET A 23 0.73 -9.63 -1.06
N LEU A 24 1.51 -8.81 -0.36
CA LEU A 24 2.90 -9.09 -0.03
C LEU A 24 2.99 -10.35 0.84
N MET A 25 2.19 -10.45 1.90
CA MET A 25 2.17 -11.65 2.74
C MET A 25 1.79 -12.90 1.93
N LEU A 26 0.72 -12.84 1.13
CA LEU A 26 0.23 -14.00 0.39
C LEU A 26 1.11 -14.40 -0.80
N LYS A 27 1.68 -13.43 -1.53
CA LYS A 27 2.43 -13.69 -2.78
C LYS A 27 3.94 -13.68 -2.62
N ALA A 28 4.48 -12.95 -1.66
CA ALA A 28 5.92 -12.99 -1.38
C ALA A 28 6.29 -14.19 -0.51
N PHE A 29 5.35 -14.71 0.30
CA PHE A 29 5.55 -15.87 1.17
C PHE A 29 4.50 -16.96 0.94
N PRO A 30 4.48 -17.63 -0.24
CA PRO A 30 3.49 -18.66 -0.53
C PRO A 30 3.69 -19.95 0.28
N GLN A 31 4.92 -20.21 0.74
CA GLN A 31 5.28 -21.39 1.54
C GLN A 31 6.26 -20.98 2.64
N LYS A 32 6.28 -21.76 3.72
CA LYS A 32 7.24 -21.59 4.81
C LYS A 32 8.68 -21.70 4.25
N ASP A 33 9.53 -20.74 4.60
CA ASP A 33 10.92 -20.60 4.13
C ASP A 33 11.12 -20.29 2.64
N VAL A 34 10.05 -20.02 1.87
CA VAL A 34 10.15 -19.61 0.47
C VAL A 34 9.80 -18.13 0.33
N PHE A 35 10.79 -17.31 -0.02
CA PHE A 35 10.59 -15.91 -0.37
C PHE A 35 10.68 -15.68 -1.87
N VAL A 36 9.59 -15.21 -2.47
CA VAL A 36 9.56 -14.86 -3.90
C VAL A 36 9.93 -13.39 -4.07
N ALA A 37 11.21 -13.13 -4.35
CA ALA A 37 11.76 -11.77 -4.46
C ALA A 37 11.01 -10.89 -5.47
N ALA A 38 10.62 -11.42 -6.63
CA ALA A 38 9.88 -10.65 -7.64
C ALA A 38 8.51 -10.16 -7.12
N SER A 39 7.78 -11.02 -6.42
CA SER A 39 6.52 -10.66 -5.77
C SER A 39 6.75 -9.70 -4.61
N GLY A 40 7.79 -9.94 -3.80
CA GLY A 40 8.17 -9.07 -2.69
C GLY A 40 8.48 -7.66 -3.13
N ILE A 41 9.27 -7.49 -4.20
CA ILE A 41 9.60 -6.17 -4.76
C ILE A 41 8.34 -5.51 -5.34
N ARG A 42 7.51 -6.26 -6.08
CA ARG A 42 6.30 -5.70 -6.71
C ARG A 42 5.28 -5.21 -5.69
N TRP A 43 4.93 -6.03 -4.70
CA TRP A 43 3.94 -5.67 -3.69
C TRP A 43 4.53 -4.76 -2.61
N GLY A 44 5.82 -4.88 -2.33
CA GLY A 44 6.53 -3.99 -1.41
C GLY A 44 6.62 -2.56 -1.96
N SER A 45 7.03 -2.40 -3.21
CA SER A 45 7.03 -1.09 -3.87
C SER A 45 5.63 -0.50 -4.00
N ALA A 46 4.63 -1.31 -4.33
CA ALA A 46 3.24 -0.88 -4.32
C ALA A 46 2.80 -0.37 -2.93
N GLY A 47 3.18 -1.07 -1.86
CA GLY A 47 2.88 -0.63 -0.50
C GLY A 47 3.60 0.64 -0.09
N VAL A 48 4.87 0.80 -0.47
CA VAL A 48 5.60 2.05 -0.24
C VAL A 48 4.91 3.22 -0.96
N ILE A 49 4.48 3.03 -2.22
CA ILE A 49 3.77 4.08 -2.98
C ILE A 49 2.43 4.41 -2.32
N SER A 50 1.64 3.41 -1.95
CA SER A 50 0.36 3.64 -1.26
C SER A 50 0.53 4.32 0.10
N PHE A 51 1.61 4.00 0.84
CA PHE A 51 1.96 4.67 2.08
C PHE A 51 2.28 6.15 1.84
N LEU A 52 3.06 6.48 0.81
CA LEU A 52 3.35 7.87 0.47
C LEU A 52 2.08 8.64 0.09
N ILE A 53 1.20 8.04 -0.70
CA ILE A 53 -0.11 8.64 -1.05
C ILE A 53 -0.95 8.89 0.20
N TRP A 54 -0.97 7.94 1.13
CA TRP A 54 -1.67 8.08 2.41
C TRP A 54 -1.11 9.22 3.26
N VAL A 55 0.22 9.32 3.39
CA VAL A 55 0.89 10.41 4.12
C VAL A 55 0.58 11.76 3.48
N VAL A 56 0.63 11.87 2.16
CA VAL A 56 0.29 13.12 1.46
C VAL A 56 -1.18 13.48 1.67
N GLY A 57 -2.09 12.49 1.63
CA GLY A 57 -3.50 12.69 1.97
C GLY A 57 -3.68 13.20 3.41
N MET A 58 -2.97 12.60 4.37
CA MET A 58 -3.01 13.01 5.78
C MET A 58 -2.49 14.44 6.01
N LEU A 59 -1.47 14.87 5.28
CA LEU A 59 -0.90 16.21 5.42
C LEU A 59 -1.79 17.33 4.85
N ASN A 60 -2.76 16.99 3.99
CA ASN A 60 -3.59 17.96 3.28
C ASN A 60 -5.10 17.83 3.55
N ALA A 61 -5.53 16.78 4.28
CA ALA A 61 -6.92 16.55 4.70
C ALA A 61 -7.23 17.29 6.00
#